data_AF-A0AAI9CWP3-F1
#
_entry.id   AF-A0AAI9CWP3-F1
#
_cell.length_a   1.000
_cell.length_b   1.000
_cell.length_c   1.000
_cell.angle_alpha   90.00
_cell.angle_beta   90.00
_cell.angle_gamma   90.00
#
_symmetry.space_group_name_H-M   'P 1'
#
loop_
_entity.id
_entity.type
_entity.pdbx_description
1 polymer ?
#
loop_
_entity_poly.entity_id
_entity_poly.type
_entity_poly.pdbx_seq_one_letter_code
_entity_poly.pdbx_strand_id
1 'polypeptide(L)'
;MGLFRISLPFVACAVTTQPQALLGLDIEETLSFAVARSTQAMVGPPDEWALLLEKIKLTQAVTLLFSAKQCVFKAWFPLDQSLARAIYLARSVGVDDGF
;
A
#
# COMPACT_ATOMS: atom_id res chain seq x y z
N MET A 1 15.42 20.02 -22.66
CA MET A 1 14.23 19.48 -21.98
C MET A 1 14.71 18.45 -20.97
N GLY A 2 14.52 18.71 -19.68
CA GLY A 2 15.01 17.83 -18.61
C GLY A 2 14.02 16.68 -18.36
N LEU A 3 14.49 15.45 -18.53
CA LEU A 3 13.84 14.26 -18.01
C LEU A 3 13.99 14.28 -16.48
N PHE A 4 12.89 14.53 -15.74
CA PHE A 4 12.87 14.30 -14.31
C PHE A 4 12.75 12.79 -14.06
N ARG A 5 13.88 12.15 -13.74
CA ARG A 5 13.92 10.77 -13.26
C ARG A 5 13.81 10.81 -11.73
N ILE A 6 12.59 10.65 -11.20
CA ILE A 6 12.42 10.40 -9.76
C ILE A 6 12.80 8.94 -9.53
N SER A 7 14.06 8.72 -9.14
CA SER A 7 14.59 7.41 -8.76
C SER A 7 14.46 7.27 -7.26
N LEU A 8 13.65 6.33 -6.78
CA LEU A 8 13.57 5.98 -5.37
C LEU A 8 13.97 4.51 -5.27
N PRO A 9 15.21 4.18 -4.86
CA PRO A 9 15.85 2.91 -5.17
C PRO A 9 15.66 1.88 -4.06
N PHE A 10 14.47 1.75 -3.50
CA PHE A 10 14.25 0.78 -2.42
C PHE A 10 13.60 -0.47 -2.97
N VAL A 11 14.42 -1.50 -3.19
CA VAL A 11 13.96 -2.87 -3.39
C VAL A 11 14.36 -3.66 -2.15
N ALA A 12 13.36 -4.16 -1.43
CA ALA A 12 13.55 -5.03 -0.29
C ALA A 12 12.75 -6.32 -0.49
N CYS A 13 13.36 -7.44 -0.13
CA CYS A 13 12.71 -8.75 -0.09
C CYS A 13 12.89 -9.29 1.31
N ALA A 14 11.80 -9.77 1.89
CA ALA A 14 11.82 -10.45 3.18
C ALA A 14 11.25 -11.86 2.98
N VAL A 15 11.90 -12.83 3.62
CA VAL A 15 11.54 -14.25 3.58
C VAL A 15 11.64 -14.81 4.99
N THR A 16 10.78 -15.78 5.32
CA THR A 16 10.77 -16.45 6.61
C THR A 16 10.88 -17.95 6.42
N THR A 17 11.60 -18.61 7.33
CA THR A 17 11.71 -20.08 7.38
C THR A 17 10.57 -20.70 8.19
N GLN A 18 9.69 -19.90 8.79
CA GLN A 18 8.56 -20.38 9.58
C GLN A 18 7.37 -20.70 8.65
N PRO A 19 6.91 -21.97 8.56
CA PRO A 19 5.91 -22.39 7.56
C PRO A 19 4.54 -21.71 7.65
N GLN A 20 4.17 -21.18 8.81
CA GLN A 20 2.86 -20.54 9.06
C GLN A 20 2.95 -19.02 9.16
N ALA A 21 4.15 -18.44 9.05
CA ALA A 21 4.30 -17.00 9.17
C ALA A 21 3.83 -16.31 7.88
N LEU A 22 2.90 -15.38 8.02
CA LEU A 22 2.48 -14.48 6.95
C LEU A 22 3.34 -13.24 6.98
N LEU A 23 3.86 -12.88 5.82
CA LEU A 23 4.79 -11.76 5.70
C LEU A 23 4.27 -10.77 4.67
N GLY A 24 4.04 -9.54 5.13
CA GLY A 24 3.73 -8.40 4.28
C GLY A 24 4.76 -7.32 4.51
N LEU A 25 5.43 -6.90 3.45
CA LEU A 25 6.40 -5.82 3.47
C LEU A 25 5.98 -4.74 2.48
N ASP A 26 6.09 -3.51 2.93
CA ASP A 26 5.79 -2.34 2.15
C ASP A 26 6.73 -1.20 2.54
N ILE A 27 7.10 -0.40 1.54
CA ILE A 27 7.99 0.74 1.69
C ILE A 27 7.36 1.87 0.91
N GLU A 28 7.05 2.96 1.61
CA GLU A 28 6.42 4.13 1.03
C GLU A 28 7.26 5.37 1.29
N GLU A 29 7.22 6.28 0.34
CA GLU A 29 7.70 7.62 0.59
C GLU A 29 6.69 8.42 1.39
N THR A 30 7.21 9.33 2.22
CA THR A 30 6.32 10.26 2.91
C THR A 30 5.61 11.13 1.88
N LEU A 31 4.28 11.08 1.90
CA LEU A 31 3.45 11.81 0.96
C LEU A 31 3.62 13.32 1.14
N SER A 32 3.43 14.07 0.05
CA SER A 32 3.27 15.51 0.14
C SER A 32 1.99 15.86 0.92
N PHE A 33 1.96 17.03 1.56
CA PHE A 33 0.79 17.45 2.34
C PHE A 33 -0.50 17.50 1.52
N ALA A 34 -0.42 17.96 0.26
CA ALA A 34 -1.58 18.04 -0.62
C ALA A 34 -2.19 16.65 -0.89
N VAL A 35 -1.33 15.65 -1.15
CA VAL A 35 -1.78 14.27 -1.39
C VAL A 35 -2.31 13.65 -0.11
N ALA A 36 -1.60 13.77 1.01
CA ALA A 36 -2.06 13.22 2.29
C ALA A 36 -3.44 13.79 2.68
N ARG A 37 -3.65 15.09 2.47
CA ARG A 37 -4.93 15.74 2.77
C ARG A 37 -6.07 15.26 1.87
N SER A 38 -5.82 15.00 0.58
CA SER A 38 -6.86 14.53 -0.35
C SER A 38 -7.14 13.04 -0.21
N THR A 39 -6.19 12.24 0.28
CA THR A 39 -6.34 10.78 0.37
C THR A 39 -6.70 10.26 1.77
N GLN A 40 -6.50 11.04 2.84
CA GLN A 40 -6.74 10.58 4.22
C GLN A 40 -8.12 9.92 4.42
N ALA A 41 -9.19 10.47 3.86
CA ALA A 41 -10.54 9.91 4.04
C ALA A 41 -10.72 8.54 3.34
N MET A 42 -9.94 8.25 2.30
CA MET A 42 -9.91 6.94 1.64
C MET A 42 -9.03 5.94 2.39
N VAL A 43 -7.97 6.44 3.04
CA VAL A 43 -7.00 5.59 3.73
C VAL A 43 -7.52 5.14 5.09
N GLY A 44 -8.31 5.94 5.81
CA GLY A 44 -8.76 5.59 7.16
C GLY A 44 -9.92 6.46 7.67
N PRO A 45 -10.71 5.95 8.62
CA PRO A 45 -11.80 6.68 9.25
C PRO A 45 -11.28 7.81 10.17
N PRO A 46 -12.11 8.82 10.48
CA PRO A 46 -11.77 9.95 11.38
C PRO A 46 -11.16 9.53 12.72
N ASP A 47 -11.65 8.44 13.31
CA ASP A 47 -11.22 7.98 14.64
C ASP A 47 -9.77 7.48 14.66
N GLU A 48 -9.30 6.87 13.56
CA GLU A 48 -7.89 6.46 13.43
C GLU A 48 -6.97 7.69 13.36
N TRP A 49 -7.44 8.79 12.77
CA TRP A 49 -6.66 10.02 12.63
C TRP A 49 -6.49 10.76 13.95
N ALA A 50 -7.53 10.79 14.78
CA ALA A 50 -7.45 11.42 16.10
C ALA A 50 -6.28 10.88 16.92
N LEU A 51 -6.08 9.56 16.92
CA LEU A 51 -5.01 8.90 17.67
C LEU A 51 -3.61 9.09 17.06
N LEU A 52 -3.50 9.06 15.73
CA LEU A 52 -2.20 9.15 15.05
C LEU A 52 -1.66 10.59 15.03
N LEU A 53 -2.54 11.56 14.83
CA LEU A 53 -2.15 12.97 14.68
C LEU A 53 -1.70 13.63 15.99
N GLU A 54 -1.98 13.01 17.14
CA GLU A 54 -1.40 13.41 18.43
C GLU A 54 0.13 13.22 18.46
N LYS A 55 0.67 12.30 17.66
CA LYS A 55 2.07 11.87 17.74
C LYS A 55 2.90 12.23 16.51
N ILE A 56 2.28 12.26 15.33
CA ILE A 56 2.98 12.43 14.05
C ILE A 56 2.20 13.34 13.10
N LYS A 57 2.90 13.93 12.12
CA LYS A 57 2.29 14.84 11.15
C LYS A 57 1.34 14.08 10.22
N LEU A 58 0.33 14.78 9.68
CA LEU A 58 -0.63 14.20 8.72
C LEU A 58 0.03 13.44 7.57
N THR A 59 1.09 13.98 6.98
CA THR A 59 1.83 13.32 5.89
C THR A 59 2.38 11.97 6.30
N GLN A 60 2.99 11.90 7.48
CA GLN A 60 3.55 10.66 8.02
C GLN A 60 2.44 9.69 8.44
N ALA A 61 1.37 10.19 9.07
CA ALA A 61 0.25 9.38 9.50
C ALA A 61 -0.44 8.67 8.34
N VAL A 62 -0.74 9.42 7.27
CA VAL A 62 -1.41 8.86 6.09
C VAL A 62 -0.50 7.89 5.35
N THR A 63 0.78 8.23 5.16
CA THR A 63 1.76 7.30 4.57
C THR A 63 1.88 6.01 5.38
N LEU A 64 2.04 6.11 6.70
CA LEU A 64 2.24 4.95 7.57
C LEU A 64 1.01 4.05 7.60
N LEU A 65 -0.19 4.63 7.71
CA LEU A 65 -1.41 3.84 7.71
C LEU A 65 -1.67 3.19 6.35
N PHE A 66 -1.44 3.91 5.25
CA PHE A 66 -1.53 3.34 3.90
C PHE A 66 -0.57 2.16 3.74
N SER A 67 0.70 2.34 4.12
CA SER A 67 1.71 1.29 4.02
C SER A 67 1.39 0.09 4.92
N ALA A 68 0.89 0.33 6.13
CA ALA A 68 0.43 -0.74 7.02
C ALA A 68 -0.70 -1.57 6.39
N LYS A 69 -1.66 -0.92 5.71
CA LYS A 69 -2.75 -1.61 5.00
C LYS A 69 -2.22 -2.44 3.82
N GLN A 70 -1.23 -1.94 3.08
CA GLN A 70 -0.55 -2.71 2.04
C GLN A 70 0.18 -3.93 2.60
N CYS A 71 0.89 -3.79 3.73
CA CYS A 71 1.52 -4.91 4.43
C CYS A 71 0.48 -5.97 4.81
N VAL A 72 -0.62 -5.58 5.45
CA VAL A 72 -1.69 -6.52 5.83
C VAL A 72 -2.26 -7.23 4.60
N PHE A 73 -2.53 -6.50 3.52
CA PHE A 73 -3.00 -7.08 2.27
C PHE A 73 -2.00 -8.10 1.72
N LYS A 74 -0.70 -7.76 1.61
CA LYS A 74 0.35 -8.66 1.09
C LYS A 74 0.56 -9.90 1.96
N ALA A 75 0.43 -9.76 3.28
CA ALA A 75 0.51 -10.89 4.20
C ALA A 75 -0.70 -11.82 4.07
N TRP A 76 -1.89 -11.25 3.89
CA TRP A 76 -3.16 -11.98 3.88
C TRP A 76 -3.50 -12.59 2.51
N PHE A 77 -3.20 -11.89 1.42
CA PHE A 77 -3.58 -12.26 0.06
C PHE A 77 -3.20 -13.69 -0.36
N PRO A 78 -2.02 -14.24 0.01
CA PRO A 78 -1.68 -15.64 -0.29
C PRO A 78 -2.64 -16.68 0.32
N LEU A 79 -3.40 -16.31 1.36
CA LEU A 79 -4.38 -17.19 2.00
C LEU A 79 -5.75 -17.18 1.30
N ASP A 80 -6.10 -16.11 0.59
CA ASP A 80 -7.38 -16.01 -0.12
C ASP A 80 -7.23 -16.43 -1.60
N GLN A 81 -7.34 -17.74 -1.82
CA GLN A 81 -7.27 -18.34 -3.15
C GLN A 81 -8.39 -17.86 -4.09
N SER A 82 -9.52 -17.40 -3.55
CA SER A 82 -10.66 -16.95 -4.35
C SER A 82 -10.41 -15.57 -4.95
N LEU A 83 -9.87 -14.65 -4.15
CA LEU A 83 -9.48 -13.32 -4.61
C LEU A 83 -8.25 -13.38 -5.53
N ALA A 84 -7.26 -14.22 -5.20
CA ALA A 84 -6.09 -14.41 -6.06
C ALA A 84 -6.47 -14.92 -7.46
N ARG A 85 -7.43 -15.86 -7.52
CA ARG A 85 -7.98 -16.36 -8.78
C ARG A 85 -8.79 -15.30 -9.52
N ALA A 86 -9.60 -14.49 -8.83
CA ALA A 86 -10.37 -13.42 -9.45
C ALA A 86 -9.46 -12.35 -10.11
N ILE A 87 -8.37 -11.96 -9.44
CA ILE A 87 -7.39 -11.01 -10.00
C ILE A 87 -6.63 -11.62 -11.17
N TYR A 88 -6.19 -12.88 -11.05
CA TYR A 88 -5.55 -13.58 -12.17
C TYR A 88 -6.47 -13.63 -13.39
N LEU A 89 -7.75 -13.99 -13.19
CA LEU A 89 -8.75 -14.02 -14.24
C LEU A 89 -8.95 -12.63 -14.85
N ALA A 90 -9.12 -11.59 -14.04
CA ALA A 90 -9.27 -10.20 -14.51
C ALA A 90 -8.05 -9.68 -15.30
N ARG A 91 -6.85 -10.23 -15.06
CA ARG A 91 -5.63 -9.90 -15.84
C ARG A 91 -5.43 -10.78 -17.07
N SER A 92 -5.89 -12.03 -17.03
CA SER A 92 -5.77 -13.00 -18.13
C SER A 92 -6.87 -12.86 -19.19
N VAL A 93 -8.03 -12.37 -18.78
CA VAL A 93 -9.05 -11.86 -19.68
C VAL A 93 -8.64 -10.42 -19.94
N GLY A 94 -7.82 -10.19 -20.96
CA GLY A 94 -7.51 -8.82 -21.38
C GLY A 94 -8.82 -8.04 -21.50
N VAL A 95 -9.04 -7.12 -20.56
CA VAL A 95 -9.90 -5.99 -20.87
C VAL A 95 -9.08 -5.24 -21.92
N ASP A 96 -9.43 -5.48 -23.19
CA ASP A 96 -9.15 -4.54 -24.24
C ASP A 96 -9.59 -3.18 -23.71
N ASP A 97 -8.62 -2.32 -23.40
CA ASP A 97 -8.85 -0.91 -23.10
C ASP A 97 -9.31 -0.23 -24.40
N GLY A 98 -10.56 -0.50 -24.75
CA GLY A 98 -11.32 0.18 -25.80
C GLY A 98 -11.99 1.44 -25.29
N PHE A 99 -11.31 2.21 -24.42
CA PHE A 99 -11.68 3.56 -24.02
C PHE A 99 -10.44 4.43 -23.81
#